data_AF-A0A955ATV3-F1
#
_entry.id   AF-A0A955ATV3-F1
#
_cell.length_a   1.000
_cell.length_b   1.000
_cell.length_c   1.000
_cell.angle_alpha   90.00
_cell.angle_beta   90.00
_cell.angle_gamma   90.00
#
_symmetry.space_group_name_H-M   'P 1'
#
loop_
_entity.id
_entity.type
_entity.pdbx_description
1 polymer ?
#
loop_
_entity_poly.entity_id
_entity_poly.type
_entity_poly.pdbx_seq_one_letter_code
_entity_poly.pdbx_strand_id
1 'polypeptide(L)'
;PHALFRRIHLDITGLPPNPKDTAEFTADYAQRRDAALSAWIDRLMNSSAWGEHRARYWLDAARYGDTHGLHFDNYREMWPYRDWVIRAFNANQPFDQFVVEQIAGDLLPNPTLDQRIATGFQRCNITTNEGGTIDEENLANYAADRVQTFGWVFLGLTTNCSQCHNHKFDPFTMRDYYSLAAFFRNTTQQPKDGNVKDGRGPVVMVPTPEDRERWDRLPADIAAAQSKRDERKKLAR
;
A
#
# COMPACT_ATOMS: atom_id res chain seq x y z
N PRO A 1 20.77 -13.88 28.01
CA PRO A 1 19.78 -14.61 27.16
C PRO A 1 18.39 -13.97 27.17
N HIS A 2 17.72 -13.83 28.32
CA HIS A 2 16.37 -13.25 28.43
C HIS A 2 16.24 -11.84 27.83
N ALA A 3 17.14 -10.91 28.19
CA ALA A 3 17.11 -9.55 27.69
C ALA A 3 17.32 -9.48 26.16
N LEU A 4 18.19 -10.34 25.62
CA LEU A 4 18.43 -10.46 24.18
C LEU A 4 17.17 -10.96 23.46
N PHE A 5 16.57 -12.04 23.97
CA PHE A 5 15.37 -12.62 23.37
C PHE A 5 14.20 -11.63 23.33
N ARG A 6 13.98 -10.90 24.44
CA ARG A 6 12.96 -9.84 24.49
C ARG A 6 13.19 -8.76 23.44
N ARG A 7 14.43 -8.33 23.23
CA ARG A 7 14.76 -7.31 22.21
C ARG A 7 14.45 -7.80 20.81
N ILE A 8 14.90 -9.01 20.47
CA ILE A 8 14.66 -9.61 19.14
C ILE A 8 13.17 -9.79 18.88
N HIS A 9 12.41 -10.26 19.87
CA HIS A 9 10.97 -10.45 19.73
C HIS A 9 10.25 -9.11 19.44
N LEU A 10 10.56 -8.07 20.22
CA LEU A 10 9.98 -6.75 20.02
C LEU A 10 10.42 -6.10 18.70
N ASP A 11 11.65 -6.34 18.26
CA ASP A 11 12.17 -5.79 17.01
C ASP A 11 11.59 -6.46 15.77
N ILE A 12 11.44 -7.79 15.80
CA ILE A 12 10.94 -8.56 14.64
C ILE A 12 9.41 -8.55 14.59
N THR A 13 8.71 -8.73 15.70
CA THR A 13 7.25 -8.91 15.71
C THR A 13 6.49 -7.78 16.42
N GLY A 14 7.18 -6.86 17.09
CA GLY A 14 6.52 -5.83 17.90
C GLY A 14 5.88 -6.36 19.19
N LEU A 15 5.96 -7.67 19.45
CA LEU A 15 5.27 -8.34 20.56
C LEU A 15 6.29 -8.90 21.57
N PRO A 16 5.98 -8.88 22.88
CA PRO A 16 6.82 -9.51 23.88
C PRO A 16 6.81 -11.05 23.71
N PRO A 17 7.92 -11.74 24.03
CA PRO A 17 7.93 -13.21 24.01
C PRO A 17 7.01 -13.77 25.10
N ASN A 18 6.36 -14.90 24.83
CA ASN A 18 5.64 -15.62 25.88
C ASN A 18 6.62 -16.39 26.81
N PRO A 19 6.19 -16.79 28.02
CA PRO A 19 7.06 -17.47 28.98
C PRO A 19 7.63 -18.80 28.47
N LYS A 20 6.86 -19.55 27.67
CA LYS A 20 7.28 -20.85 27.11
C LYS A 20 8.43 -20.67 26.12
N ASP A 21 8.26 -19.78 25.16
CA ASP A 21 9.27 -19.46 24.15
C ASP A 21 10.54 -18.90 24.80
N THR A 22 10.40 -18.14 25.89
CA THR A 22 11.55 -17.60 26.65
C THR A 22 12.36 -18.71 27.33
N ALA A 23 11.68 -19.69 27.92
CA ALA A 23 12.33 -20.84 28.53
C ALA A 23 13.03 -21.71 27.49
N GLU A 24 12.36 -21.99 26.36
CA GLU A 24 12.89 -22.73 25.22
C GLU A 24 14.14 -22.04 24.63
N PHE A 25 14.05 -20.74 24.32
CA PHE A 25 15.20 -19.97 23.85
C PHE A 25 16.37 -20.00 24.84
N THR A 26 16.12 -19.87 26.14
CA THR A 26 17.21 -19.80 27.13
C THR A 26 17.93 -21.14 27.26
N ALA A 27 17.19 -22.25 27.22
CA ALA A 27 17.77 -23.60 27.22
C ALA A 27 18.59 -23.85 25.95
N ASP A 28 18.04 -23.54 24.78
CA ASP A 28 18.71 -23.72 23.49
C ASP A 28 19.94 -22.82 23.36
N TYR A 29 19.83 -21.55 23.76
CA TYR A 29 20.93 -20.59 23.70
C TYR A 29 22.09 -20.98 24.62
N ALA A 30 21.82 -21.62 25.76
CA ALA A 30 22.88 -22.12 26.64
C ALA A 30 23.72 -23.23 25.99
N GLN A 31 23.12 -24.03 25.10
CA GLN A 31 23.78 -25.15 24.43
C GLN A 31 24.39 -24.76 23.08
N ARG A 32 23.67 -23.95 22.29
CA ARG A 32 23.93 -23.73 20.85
C ARG A 32 23.74 -22.27 20.46
N ARG A 33 24.29 -21.33 21.24
CA ARG A 33 24.17 -19.86 21.11
C ARG A 33 23.76 -19.34 19.73
N ASP A 34 24.65 -19.38 18.75
CA ASP A 34 24.43 -18.77 17.42
C ASP A 34 23.35 -19.52 16.61
N ALA A 35 23.33 -20.85 16.68
CA ALA A 35 22.33 -21.66 16.00
C ALA A 35 20.92 -21.46 16.61
N ALA A 36 20.83 -21.31 17.94
CA ALA A 36 19.59 -21.00 18.63
C ALA A 36 19.09 -19.60 18.23
N LEU A 37 19.99 -18.61 18.20
CA LEU A 37 19.66 -17.26 17.76
C LEU A 37 19.11 -17.25 16.32
N SER A 38 19.80 -17.88 15.38
CA SER A 38 19.37 -17.96 13.98
C SER A 38 18.00 -18.64 13.86
N ALA A 39 17.81 -19.80 14.48
CA ALA A 39 16.56 -20.55 14.40
C ALA A 39 15.37 -19.76 14.95
N TRP A 40 15.57 -18.98 16.02
CA TRP A 40 14.53 -18.13 16.57
C TRP A 40 14.24 -16.90 15.70
N ILE A 41 15.25 -16.30 15.08
CA ILE A 41 15.04 -15.22 14.09
C ILE A 41 14.18 -15.75 12.93
N ASP A 42 14.53 -16.91 12.37
CA ASP A 42 13.77 -17.54 11.28
C ASP A 42 12.33 -17.84 11.71
N ARG A 43 12.14 -18.37 12.93
CA ARG A 43 10.79 -18.64 13.48
C ARG A 43 9.96 -17.37 13.62
N LEU A 44 10.55 -16.26 14.05
CA LEU A 44 9.85 -15.00 14.22
C LEU A 44 9.53 -14.33 12.88
N MET A 45 10.47 -14.34 11.92
CA MET A 45 10.25 -13.81 10.58
C MET A 45 9.20 -14.60 9.80
N ASN A 46 9.04 -15.90 10.07
CA ASN A 46 7.97 -16.72 9.49
C ASN A 46 6.59 -16.54 10.14
N SER A 47 6.46 -15.68 11.18
CA SER A 47 5.17 -15.40 11.81
C SER A 47 4.44 -14.24 11.12
N SER A 48 3.10 -14.25 11.12
CA SER A 48 2.31 -13.15 10.52
C SER A 48 2.58 -11.79 11.17
N ALA A 49 2.91 -11.80 12.47
CA ALA A 49 3.22 -10.61 13.24
C ALA A 49 4.47 -9.88 12.73
N TRP A 50 5.39 -10.56 12.04
CA TRP A 50 6.54 -9.91 11.41
C TRP A 50 6.10 -8.96 10.29
N GLY A 51 5.28 -9.44 9.36
CA GLY A 51 4.75 -8.59 8.29
C GLY A 51 3.88 -7.45 8.81
N GLU A 52 3.06 -7.68 9.84
CA GLU A 52 2.27 -6.63 10.49
C GLU A 52 3.15 -5.55 11.13
N HIS A 53 4.15 -5.97 11.90
CA HIS A 53 5.07 -5.05 12.56
C HIS A 53 5.89 -4.25 11.54
N ARG A 54 6.34 -4.89 10.46
CA ARG A 54 7.15 -4.21 9.46
C ARG A 54 6.34 -3.31 8.54
N ALA A 55 5.13 -3.74 8.18
CA ALA A 55 4.20 -2.96 7.37
C ALA A 55 3.84 -1.63 8.02
N ARG A 56 3.69 -1.55 9.35
CA ARG A 56 3.43 -0.29 10.06
C ARG A 56 4.39 0.84 9.64
N TYR A 57 5.69 0.57 9.60
CA TYR A 57 6.68 1.59 9.23
C TYR A 57 6.56 2.00 7.75
N TRP A 58 6.23 1.04 6.88
CA TRP A 58 5.99 1.33 5.47
C TRP A 58 4.72 2.14 5.26
N LEU A 59 3.66 1.84 6.01
CA LEU A 59 2.37 2.52 5.92
C LEU A 59 2.48 3.97 6.37
N ASP A 60 3.29 4.26 7.39
CA ASP A 60 3.64 5.63 7.78
C ASP A 60 4.34 6.36 6.60
N ALA A 61 5.31 5.71 5.95
CA ALA A 61 6.02 6.27 4.79
C ALA A 61 5.12 6.46 3.55
N ALA A 62 4.15 5.57 3.34
CA ALA A 62 3.16 5.67 2.28
C ALA A 62 2.11 6.75 2.55
N ARG A 63 2.05 7.29 3.77
CA ARG A 63 1.01 8.19 4.30
C ARG A 63 -0.36 7.54 4.36
N TYR A 64 -0.39 6.24 4.65
CA TYR A 64 -1.64 5.49 4.78
C TYR A 64 -2.52 6.07 5.90
N GLY A 65 -3.81 6.20 5.61
CA GLY A 65 -4.83 6.52 6.60
C GLY A 65 -6.19 5.96 6.19
N ASP A 66 -6.98 5.54 7.18
CA ASP A 66 -8.36 5.10 7.00
C ASP A 66 -9.35 6.27 7.00
N THR A 67 -8.85 7.49 6.75
CA THR A 67 -9.61 8.74 6.71
C THR A 67 -9.13 9.68 5.60
N HIS A 68 -9.89 10.73 5.29
CA HIS A 68 -9.52 11.71 4.26
C HIS A 68 -8.41 12.68 4.70
N GLY A 69 -8.37 13.05 5.99
CA GLY A 69 -7.29 13.82 6.60
C GLY A 69 -7.36 15.35 6.43
N LEU A 70 -8.15 15.92 5.51
CA LEU A 70 -8.30 17.38 5.34
C LEU A 70 -9.74 17.84 5.51
N HIS A 71 -9.93 18.89 6.33
CA HIS A 71 -11.22 19.46 6.75
C HIS A 71 -12.14 18.52 7.56
N PHE A 72 -12.73 17.50 6.92
CA PHE A 72 -13.48 16.46 7.60
C PHE A 72 -12.74 15.13 7.54
N ASP A 73 -12.44 14.58 8.71
CA ASP A 73 -11.72 13.31 8.84
C ASP A 73 -12.68 12.11 8.72
N ASN A 74 -13.46 12.08 7.63
CA ASN A 74 -14.40 10.99 7.38
C ASN A 74 -13.66 9.71 6.99
N TYR A 75 -14.31 8.59 7.24
CA TYR A 75 -13.81 7.26 6.90
C TYR A 75 -13.53 7.11 5.40
N ARG A 76 -12.42 6.45 5.10
CA ARG A 76 -11.96 6.09 3.76
C ARG A 76 -11.61 4.59 3.73
N GLU A 77 -12.08 3.91 2.70
CA GLU A 77 -11.83 2.49 2.49
C GLU A 77 -10.52 2.28 1.71
N MET A 78 -9.41 2.07 2.44
CA MET A 78 -8.07 1.83 1.86
C MET A 78 -7.39 0.55 2.37
N TRP A 79 -8.06 -0.19 3.27
CA TRP A 79 -7.53 -1.40 3.89
C TRP A 79 -6.94 -2.45 2.93
N PRO A 80 -7.41 -2.62 1.67
CA PRO A 80 -6.78 -3.60 0.77
C PRO A 80 -5.30 -3.31 0.52
N TYR A 81 -4.92 -2.02 0.46
CA TYR A 81 -3.52 -1.63 0.30
C TYR A 81 -2.70 -1.98 1.56
N ARG A 82 -3.22 -1.70 2.76
CA ARG A 82 -2.58 -2.11 4.03
C ARG A 82 -2.33 -3.61 4.06
N ASP A 83 -3.35 -4.39 3.75
CA ASP A 83 -3.27 -5.85 3.78
C ASP A 83 -2.33 -6.36 2.69
N TRP A 84 -2.26 -5.72 1.52
CA TRP A 84 -1.28 -6.03 0.49
C TRP A 84 0.16 -5.79 1.00
N VAL A 85 0.44 -4.66 1.66
CA VAL A 85 1.77 -4.39 2.24
C VAL A 85 2.16 -5.46 3.26
N ILE A 86 1.24 -5.84 4.15
CA ILE A 86 1.47 -6.90 5.14
C ILE A 86 1.81 -8.23 4.45
N ARG A 87 1.05 -8.60 3.41
CA ARG A 87 1.31 -9.82 2.62
C ARG A 87 2.65 -9.75 1.88
N ALA A 88 2.99 -8.61 1.28
CA ALA A 88 4.24 -8.41 0.56
C ALA A 88 5.46 -8.59 1.48
N PHE A 89 5.40 -8.04 2.70
CA PHE A 89 6.42 -8.32 3.71
C PHE A 89 6.43 -9.81 4.06
N ASN A 90 5.31 -10.39 4.51
CA ASN A 90 5.25 -11.81 4.89
C ASN A 90 5.73 -12.79 3.81
N ALA A 91 5.54 -12.46 2.53
CA ALA A 91 6.02 -13.24 1.39
C ALA A 91 7.51 -13.04 1.06
N ASN A 92 8.19 -12.14 1.78
CA ASN A 92 9.54 -11.66 1.50
C ASN A 92 9.69 -11.22 0.03
N GLN A 93 8.74 -10.42 -0.45
CA GLN A 93 8.70 -9.96 -1.83
C GLN A 93 10.00 -9.22 -2.19
N PRO A 94 10.62 -9.53 -3.34
CA PRO A 94 11.78 -8.79 -3.83
C PRO A 94 11.50 -7.29 -3.88
N PHE A 95 12.44 -6.48 -3.37
CA PHE A 95 12.21 -5.05 -3.20
C PHE A 95 11.99 -4.32 -4.53
N ASP A 96 12.67 -4.74 -5.60
CA ASP A 96 12.46 -4.24 -6.96
C ASP A 96 11.01 -4.46 -7.43
N GLN A 97 10.47 -5.65 -7.21
CA GLN A 97 9.07 -5.94 -7.50
C GLN A 97 8.13 -5.11 -6.63
N PHE A 98 8.40 -5.02 -5.32
CA PHE A 98 7.62 -4.24 -4.37
C PHE A 98 7.53 -2.75 -4.76
N VAL A 99 8.62 -2.18 -5.29
CA VAL A 99 8.67 -0.81 -5.81
C VAL A 99 7.84 -0.68 -7.09
N VAL A 100 8.06 -1.58 -8.07
CA VAL A 100 7.37 -1.53 -9.37
C VAL A 100 5.85 -1.63 -9.21
N GLU A 101 5.37 -2.55 -8.38
CA GLU A 101 3.92 -2.76 -8.18
C GLU A 101 3.24 -1.54 -7.54
N GLN A 102 3.94 -0.80 -6.67
CA GLN A 102 3.41 0.41 -6.04
C GLN A 102 3.44 1.65 -6.94
N ILE A 103 4.44 1.76 -7.81
CA ILE A 103 4.57 2.91 -8.71
C ILE A 103 3.72 2.74 -9.97
N ALA A 104 3.64 1.53 -10.52
CA ALA A 104 3.08 1.26 -11.84
C ALA A 104 2.41 -0.13 -11.97
N GLY A 105 1.94 -0.72 -10.87
CA GLY A 105 1.33 -2.05 -10.87
C GLY A 105 0.09 -2.16 -11.77
N ASP A 106 -0.71 -1.10 -11.87
CA ASP A 106 -1.86 -1.00 -12.78
C ASP A 106 -1.49 -0.84 -14.26
N LEU A 107 -0.23 -0.47 -14.55
CA LEU A 107 0.32 -0.31 -15.91
C LEU A 107 1.05 -1.57 -16.39
N LEU A 108 1.22 -2.59 -15.55
CA LEU A 108 1.83 -3.85 -15.96
C LEU A 108 0.96 -4.59 -17.00
N PRO A 109 1.54 -5.38 -17.91
CA PRO A 109 0.76 -6.18 -18.84
C PRO A 109 -0.15 -7.17 -18.11
N ASN A 110 -1.46 -7.12 -18.38
CA ASN A 110 -2.48 -7.95 -17.71
C ASN A 110 -2.36 -7.93 -16.17
N PRO A 111 -2.49 -6.74 -15.55
CA PRO A 111 -2.11 -6.56 -14.16
C PRO A 111 -3.07 -7.33 -13.25
N THR A 112 -2.51 -8.09 -12.31
CA THR A 112 -3.28 -8.84 -11.32
C THR A 112 -4.04 -7.91 -10.38
N LEU A 113 -5.02 -8.44 -9.65
CA LEU A 113 -5.73 -7.67 -8.63
C LEU A 113 -4.78 -7.11 -7.58
N ASP A 114 -3.83 -7.91 -7.10
CA ASP A 114 -2.84 -7.48 -6.09
C ASP A 114 -1.94 -6.36 -6.61
N GLN A 115 -1.52 -6.40 -7.88
CA GLN A 115 -0.73 -5.31 -8.50
C GLN A 115 -1.52 -4.01 -8.64
N ARG A 116 -2.82 -4.09 -8.95
CA ARG A 116 -3.70 -2.91 -8.96
C ARG A 116 -3.90 -2.34 -7.56
N ILE A 117 -4.02 -3.22 -6.55
CA ILE A 117 -4.12 -2.81 -5.14
C ILE A 117 -2.81 -2.13 -4.69
N ALA A 118 -1.65 -2.67 -5.08
CA ALA A 118 -0.33 -2.12 -4.75
C ALA A 118 -0.18 -0.67 -5.22
N THR A 119 -0.68 -0.34 -6.42
CA THR A 119 -0.67 1.04 -6.95
C THR A 119 -1.51 2.02 -6.11
N GLY A 120 -2.31 1.51 -5.16
CA GLY A 120 -2.94 2.30 -4.11
C GLY A 120 -1.98 3.20 -3.31
N PHE A 121 -0.67 2.92 -3.31
CA PHE A 121 0.37 3.82 -2.81
C PHE A 121 0.20 5.26 -3.32
N GLN A 122 -0.11 5.43 -4.61
CA GLN A 122 -0.30 6.74 -5.25
C GLN A 122 -1.57 7.48 -4.80
N ARG A 123 -2.50 6.75 -4.17
CA ARG A 123 -3.76 7.29 -3.64
C ARG A 123 -3.71 7.50 -2.13
N CYS A 124 -2.67 7.08 -1.41
CA CYS A 124 -2.58 7.28 0.04
C CYS A 124 -2.46 8.76 0.45
N ASN A 125 -2.29 9.68 -0.50
CA ASN A 125 -2.31 11.10 -0.23
C ASN A 125 -3.61 11.56 0.46
N ILE A 126 -3.48 12.58 1.31
CA ILE A 126 -4.59 13.27 1.96
C ILE A 126 -5.52 13.88 0.89
N THR A 127 -6.83 13.79 1.12
CA THR A 127 -7.88 14.32 0.22
C THR A 127 -8.84 15.24 0.97
N THR A 128 -9.62 16.03 0.23
CA THR A 128 -10.59 16.97 0.81
C THR A 128 -11.91 16.97 0.06
N ASN A 129 -12.96 17.43 0.74
CA ASN A 129 -14.20 17.88 0.12
C ASN A 129 -14.68 19.21 0.75
N GLU A 130 -13.74 20.00 1.25
CA GLU A 130 -14.01 21.30 1.86
C GLU A 130 -14.57 22.29 0.84
N GLY A 131 -15.71 22.89 1.20
CA GLY A 131 -16.29 23.99 0.44
C GLY A 131 -15.36 25.20 0.46
N GLY A 132 -15.13 25.81 -0.70
CA GLY A 132 -14.26 26.99 -0.84
C GLY A 132 -12.80 26.69 -1.22
N THR A 133 -12.38 25.41 -1.21
CA THR A 133 -11.08 25.03 -1.78
C THR A 133 -11.09 25.13 -3.31
N ILE A 134 -9.95 25.55 -3.86
CA ILE A 134 -9.72 25.70 -5.31
C ILE A 134 -9.33 24.35 -5.88
N ASP A 135 -10.05 23.89 -6.90
CA ASP A 135 -9.87 22.55 -7.47
C ASP A 135 -8.46 22.39 -8.08
N GLU A 136 -7.96 23.42 -8.76
CA GLU A 136 -6.62 23.44 -9.35
C GLU A 136 -5.52 23.38 -8.29
N GLU A 137 -5.73 24.01 -7.13
CA GLU A 137 -4.80 23.98 -6.00
C GLU A 137 -4.74 22.59 -5.37
N ASN A 138 -5.91 21.95 -5.16
CA ASN A 138 -5.96 20.58 -4.65
C ASN A 138 -5.19 19.61 -5.55
N LEU A 139 -5.38 19.69 -6.87
CA LEU A 139 -4.66 18.86 -7.83
C LEU A 139 -3.14 19.14 -7.83
N ALA A 140 -2.74 20.40 -7.68
CA ALA A 140 -1.34 20.78 -7.55
C ALA A 140 -0.72 20.20 -6.27
N ASN A 141 -1.44 20.28 -5.14
CA ASN A 141 -1.01 19.71 -3.87
C ASN A 141 -0.87 18.19 -3.93
N TYR A 142 -1.81 17.48 -4.59
CA TYR A 142 -1.70 16.02 -4.76
C TYR A 142 -0.51 15.62 -5.64
N ALA A 143 -0.22 16.39 -6.70
CA ALA A 143 0.97 16.15 -7.52
C ALA A 143 2.25 16.41 -6.72
N ALA A 144 2.29 17.50 -5.95
CA ALA A 144 3.42 17.83 -5.09
C ALA A 144 3.68 16.73 -4.06
N ASP A 145 2.63 16.29 -3.38
CA ASP A 145 2.69 15.22 -2.38
C ASP A 145 3.24 13.89 -2.95
N ARG A 146 2.85 13.49 -4.17
CA ARG A 146 3.42 12.31 -4.84
C ARG A 146 4.89 12.47 -5.18
N VAL A 147 5.31 13.64 -5.70
CA VAL A 147 6.72 13.91 -6.02
C VAL A 147 7.58 13.89 -4.75
N GLN A 148 7.08 14.48 -3.67
CA GLN A 148 7.77 14.52 -2.38
C GLN A 148 7.93 13.11 -1.81
N THR A 149 6.86 12.34 -1.78
CA THR A 149 6.90 10.98 -1.23
C THR A 149 7.72 10.04 -2.08
N PHE A 150 7.65 10.16 -3.42
CA PHE A 150 8.55 9.41 -4.29
C PHE A 150 10.03 9.70 -3.97
N GLY A 151 10.36 10.99 -3.82
CA GLY A 151 11.71 11.42 -3.44
C GLY A 151 12.15 10.87 -2.09
N TRP A 152 11.33 11.02 -1.05
CA TRP A 152 11.68 10.58 0.30
C TRP A 152 11.74 9.06 0.43
N VAL A 153 10.74 8.34 -0.09
CA VAL A 153 10.56 6.89 0.14
C VAL A 153 11.47 6.06 -0.75
N PHE A 154 11.60 6.40 -2.03
CA PHE A 154 12.32 5.56 -2.99
C PHE A 154 13.72 6.07 -3.31
N LEU A 155 13.96 7.38 -3.27
CA LEU A 155 15.26 7.95 -3.57
C LEU A 155 16.07 8.31 -2.31
N GLY A 156 15.41 8.46 -1.15
CA GLY A 156 16.05 9.00 0.06
C GLY A 156 16.47 10.47 -0.10
N LEU A 157 15.80 11.23 -0.97
CA LEU A 157 16.17 12.59 -1.35
C LEU A 157 15.01 13.57 -1.12
N THR A 158 15.33 14.78 -0.65
CA THR A 158 14.35 15.84 -0.45
C THR A 158 14.04 16.57 -1.76
N THR A 159 12.96 16.21 -2.44
CA THR A 159 12.55 16.89 -3.68
C THR A 159 11.68 18.13 -3.42
N ASN A 160 11.17 18.32 -2.20
CA ASN A 160 10.21 19.37 -1.84
C ASN A 160 10.76 20.80 -2.01
N CYS A 161 12.05 21.05 -1.80
CA CYS A 161 12.62 22.38 -2.02
C CYS A 161 12.55 22.81 -3.49
N SER A 162 12.65 21.84 -4.41
CA SER A 162 12.57 22.06 -5.86
C SER A 162 11.20 22.51 -6.35
N GLN A 163 10.20 22.58 -5.48
CA GLN A 163 8.88 23.12 -5.82
C GLN A 163 8.93 24.62 -6.15
N CYS A 164 9.78 25.39 -5.46
CA CYS A 164 9.82 26.85 -5.56
C CYS A 164 11.16 27.41 -6.08
N HIS A 165 12.26 26.68 -5.91
CA HIS A 165 13.60 27.08 -6.38
C HIS A 165 14.46 25.82 -6.58
N ASN A 166 15.56 25.88 -7.35
CA ASN A 166 16.45 24.71 -7.45
C ASN A 166 16.90 24.24 -6.06
N HIS A 167 17.02 22.93 -5.87
CA HIS A 167 17.39 22.37 -4.59
C HIS A 167 18.73 22.94 -4.09
N LYS A 168 18.81 23.23 -2.78
CA LYS A 168 19.94 23.97 -2.20
C LYS A 168 21.26 23.20 -2.25
N PHE A 169 21.20 21.88 -2.11
CA PHE A 169 22.37 21.01 -1.95
C PHE A 169 22.48 19.97 -3.06
N ASP A 170 21.42 19.20 -3.28
CA ASP A 170 21.32 18.22 -4.37
C ASP A 170 21.11 18.83 -5.77
N PRO A 171 21.53 18.14 -6.85
CA PRO A 171 21.46 18.64 -8.22
C PRO A 171 20.06 18.52 -8.84
N PHE A 172 19.01 18.80 -8.08
CA PHE A 172 17.64 18.83 -8.60
C PHE A 172 17.22 20.25 -8.93
N THR A 173 16.82 20.47 -10.17
CA THR A 173 16.25 21.74 -10.60
C THR A 173 14.75 21.78 -10.35
N MET A 174 14.17 22.98 -10.35
CA MET A 174 12.71 23.12 -10.42
C MET A 174 12.13 22.39 -11.64
N ARG A 175 12.85 22.39 -12.76
CA ARG A 175 12.41 21.71 -13.98
C ARG A 175 12.27 20.21 -13.75
N ASP A 176 13.20 19.58 -13.03
CA ASP A 176 13.12 18.15 -12.70
C ASP A 176 11.91 17.87 -11.81
N TYR A 177 11.66 18.71 -10.80
CA TYR A 177 10.49 18.61 -9.94
C TYR A 177 9.18 18.68 -10.73
N TYR A 178 9.01 19.68 -11.59
CA TYR A 178 7.78 19.81 -12.38
C TYR A 178 7.66 18.74 -13.49
N SER A 179 8.78 18.15 -13.93
CA SER A 179 8.76 16.99 -14.83
C SER A 179 8.23 15.75 -14.11
N LEU A 180 8.67 15.51 -12.87
CA LEU A 180 8.10 14.45 -12.02
C LEU A 180 6.63 14.73 -11.68
N ALA A 181 6.28 16.00 -11.39
CA ALA A 181 4.89 16.37 -11.13
C ALA A 181 3.99 16.09 -12.34
N ALA A 182 4.46 16.36 -13.57
CA ALA A 182 3.73 16.02 -14.78
C ALA A 182 3.50 14.50 -14.91
N PHE A 183 4.49 13.69 -14.57
CA PHE A 183 4.37 12.22 -14.55
C PHE A 183 3.32 11.76 -13.53
N PHE A 184 3.43 12.18 -12.27
CA PHE A 184 2.53 11.75 -11.18
C PHE A 184 1.15 12.42 -11.20
N ARG A 185 0.95 13.43 -12.05
CA ARG A 185 -0.35 14.09 -12.26
C ARG A 185 -1.18 13.41 -13.34
N ASN A 186 -0.64 12.44 -14.08
CA ASN A 186 -1.38 11.67 -15.09
C ASN A 186 -2.31 10.63 -14.44
N THR A 187 -3.34 11.10 -13.72
CA THR A 187 -4.29 10.26 -12.99
C THR A 187 -5.72 10.76 -13.20
N THR A 188 -6.71 9.89 -12.97
CA THR A 188 -8.13 10.25 -13.01
C THR A 188 -8.67 10.75 -11.66
N GLN A 189 -7.79 11.00 -10.68
CA GLN A 189 -8.19 11.46 -9.36
C GLN A 189 -8.80 12.85 -9.43
N GLN A 190 -9.98 12.99 -8.84
CA GLN A 190 -10.69 14.26 -8.78
C GLN A 190 -10.09 15.18 -7.70
N PRO A 191 -10.24 16.52 -7.85
CA PRO A 191 -9.76 17.50 -6.87
C PRO A 191 -10.44 17.38 -5.51
N LYS A 192 -11.65 16.80 -5.47
CA LYS A 192 -12.45 16.62 -4.27
C LYS A 192 -12.91 15.17 -4.16
N ASP A 193 -12.81 14.59 -2.97
CA ASP A 193 -13.20 13.21 -2.71
C ASP A 193 -14.71 13.03 -2.52
N GLY A 194 -15.48 14.11 -2.35
CA GLY A 194 -16.93 14.04 -2.18
C GLY A 194 -17.41 13.50 -0.84
N ASN A 195 -16.54 13.31 0.16
CA ASN A 195 -16.82 12.61 1.42
C ASN A 195 -17.42 11.21 1.21
N VAL A 196 -17.01 10.50 0.15
CA VAL A 196 -17.43 9.12 -0.09
C VAL A 196 -16.34 8.15 0.33
N LYS A 197 -16.74 7.08 1.01
CA LYS A 197 -15.81 6.10 1.61
C LYS A 197 -14.83 5.49 0.58
N ASP A 198 -15.32 5.19 -0.62
CA ASP A 198 -14.52 4.56 -1.69
C ASP A 198 -13.73 5.60 -2.52
N GLY A 199 -13.90 6.88 -2.20
CA GLY A 199 -13.44 8.02 -2.98
C GLY A 199 -14.23 8.23 -4.28
N ARG A 200 -13.89 9.28 -5.02
CA ARG A 200 -14.39 9.55 -6.37
C ARG A 200 -13.36 9.13 -7.42
N GLY A 201 -13.81 8.39 -8.44
CA GLY A 201 -12.97 7.92 -9.54
C GLY A 201 -13.03 6.41 -9.73
N PRO A 202 -12.06 5.81 -10.43
CA PRO A 202 -12.00 4.35 -10.58
C PRO A 202 -11.74 3.70 -9.22
N VAL A 203 -12.58 2.74 -8.89
CA VAL A 203 -12.47 1.90 -7.69
C VAL A 203 -12.33 0.47 -8.17
N VAL A 204 -11.44 -0.28 -7.53
CA VAL A 204 -11.31 -1.71 -7.77
C VAL A 204 -12.13 -2.43 -6.71
N MET A 205 -13.05 -3.29 -7.16
CA MET A 205 -13.77 -4.17 -6.26
C MET A 205 -12.82 -5.28 -5.81
N VAL A 206 -12.64 -5.41 -4.50
CA VAL A 206 -11.80 -6.44 -3.89
C VAL A 206 -12.74 -7.45 -3.21
N PRO A 207 -12.96 -8.64 -3.81
CA PRO A 207 -13.76 -9.68 -3.17
C PRO A 207 -13.03 -10.21 -1.93
N THR A 208 -13.79 -10.73 -0.96
CA THR A 208 -13.21 -11.50 0.13
C THR A 208 -12.53 -12.76 -0.42
N PRO A 209 -11.57 -13.35 0.30
CA PRO A 209 -10.92 -14.59 -0.12
C PRO A 209 -11.92 -15.71 -0.43
N GLU A 210 -12.99 -15.81 0.36
CA GLU A 210 -14.04 -16.83 0.20
C GLU A 210 -14.87 -16.63 -1.07
N ASP A 211 -15.08 -15.37 -1.48
CA ASP A 211 -15.87 -15.03 -2.67
C ASP A 211 -15.03 -14.96 -3.95
N ARG A 212 -13.70 -14.99 -3.87
CA ARG A 212 -12.80 -14.74 -5.02
C ARG A 212 -13.03 -15.70 -6.19
N GLU A 213 -13.16 -17.00 -5.91
CA GLU A 213 -13.43 -18.00 -6.96
C GLU A 213 -14.79 -17.77 -7.64
N ARG A 214 -15.79 -17.33 -6.88
CA ARG A 214 -17.10 -16.98 -7.45
C ARG A 214 -16.99 -15.70 -8.27
N TRP A 215 -16.31 -14.69 -7.74
CA TRP A 215 -16.09 -13.40 -8.40
C TRP A 215 -15.44 -13.56 -9.78
N ASP A 216 -14.41 -14.41 -9.88
CA ASP A 216 -13.70 -14.65 -11.13
C ASP A 216 -14.55 -15.39 -12.18
N ARG A 217 -15.52 -16.20 -11.74
CA ARG A 217 -16.46 -16.93 -12.61
C ARG A 217 -17.65 -16.08 -13.07
N LEU A 218 -18.08 -15.12 -12.26
CA LEU A 218 -19.29 -14.31 -12.51
C LEU A 218 -19.33 -13.64 -13.90
N PRO A 219 -18.25 -13.07 -14.46
CA PRO A 219 -18.29 -12.48 -15.79
C PRO A 219 -18.72 -13.47 -16.87
N ALA A 220 -18.22 -14.71 -16.82
CA ALA A 220 -18.59 -15.76 -17.77
C ALA A 220 -20.04 -16.20 -17.57
N ASP A 221 -20.47 -16.37 -16.32
CA ASP A 221 -21.85 -16.75 -15.98
C ASP A 221 -22.86 -15.68 -16.42
N ILE A 222 -22.53 -14.40 -16.22
CA ILE A 222 -23.36 -13.27 -16.65
C ILE A 222 -23.46 -13.24 -18.17
N ALA A 223 -22.34 -13.39 -18.89
CA ALA A 223 -22.35 -13.41 -20.35
C ALA A 223 -23.19 -14.58 -20.89
N ALA A 224 -23.06 -15.77 -20.31
CA ALA A 224 -23.86 -16.94 -20.68
C ALA A 224 -25.36 -16.73 -20.39
N ALA A 225 -25.70 -16.14 -19.24
CA ALA A 225 -27.09 -15.84 -18.88
C ALA A 225 -27.71 -14.77 -19.79
N GLN A 226 -26.94 -13.73 -20.14
CA GLN A 226 -27.36 -12.69 -21.08
C GLN A 226 -27.60 -13.26 -22.47
N SER A 227 -26.69 -14.10 -22.96
CA SER A 227 -26.84 -14.80 -24.25
C SER A 227 -28.13 -15.62 -24.29
N LYS A 228 -28.39 -16.46 -23.28
CA LYS A 228 -29.63 -17.25 -23.16
C LYS A 228 -30.89 -16.37 -23.11
N ARG A 229 -30.83 -15.24 -22.38
CA ARG A 229 -31.94 -14.28 -22.30
C ARG A 229 -32.24 -13.67 -23.66
N ASP A 230 -31.22 -13.30 -24.41
CA ASP A 230 -31.37 -12.62 -25.69
C ASP A 230 -31.83 -13.59 -26.80
N GLU A 231 -31.43 -14.86 -26.75
CA GLU A 231 -32.00 -15.93 -27.57
C GLU A 231 -33.49 -16.13 -27.32
N ARG A 232 -33.90 -16.20 -26.04
CA ARG A 232 -35.32 -16.31 -25.66
C ARG A 232 -36.13 -15.11 -26.16
N LYS A 233 -35.57 -13.89 -26.11
CA LYS A 233 -36.21 -12.69 -26.66
C LYS A 233 -36.41 -12.77 -28.17
N LYS A 234 -35.48 -13.37 -28.90
CA LYS A 234 -35.61 -13.59 -30.36
C LYS A 234 -36.70 -14.60 -30.67
N LEU A 235 -36.79 -15.69 -29.90
CA LEU A 235 -37.80 -16.73 -30.09
C LEU A 235 -39.23 -16.28 -29.72
N ALA A 236 -39.36 -15.25 -28.89
CA ALA A 236 -40.64 -14.69 -28.46
C ALA A 236 -41.18 -13.57 -29.38
N ARG A 237 -40.42 -13.19 -30.43
CA ARG A 237 -40.85 -12.26 -31.49
C ARG A 237 -41.20 -13.03 -32.75
#